data_AF-A0A956XV40-F1
#
_entry.id   AF-A0A956XV40-F1
#
_cell.length_a   1.000
_cell.length_b   1.000
_cell.length_c   1.000
_cell.angle_alpha   90.00
_cell.angle_beta   90.00
_cell.angle_gamma   90.00
#
_symmetry.space_group_name_H-M   'P 1'
#
loop_
_entity.id
_entity.type
_entity.pdbx_description
1 polymer ?
#
loop_
_entity_poly.entity_id
_entity_poly.type
_entity_poly.pdbx_seq_one_letter_code
_entity_poly.pdbx_strand_id
1 'polypeptide(L)'
;MELQFDPYSVLGISANATNRDIKRAYRRLARRLHPDVNPGNPAAAMQFQDITWAYNILTDPIGKTQVDRQIEDNRQGTNTYFSLRVTPSKRTIAVMPEEQMIYLLAELHAAPQQEEVKRTLTKLNLTLVVDQSNSMNGSRMNRVKVAAQRLIDALTPDDILSIVGFNDRASVVLPATYANDKPQLKARVSIMASSGGTEIYRGLEAGIQENRKQFNPGMVNHILLLTDGHTYGDQERCLQLARDANNQGVSISVIGLGHDWNDKFLDSLAAIAGGTSSYIDTPDKVVGFFNEHVRSLTDVFSERLVLSVAPDPDVNIEMAFKLSPSPQSLELVNGRIPLGSLEAKRSVSLLLQFQLPANMPEGFRTVARLVAMGDIMQNDPQAFQVVSDISLEVAKNPHPDEPPQAIMDALSKLTLYRMQERAQHELEAGNVDEATRLLEHLATRLLERGHSALATTTLNEASQLKRTRTLTDAGQKTLKYSTRALVRLDEEIASLMDEN
;
A
#
# COMPACT_ATOMS: atom_id res chain seq x y z
N MET A 1 -4.29 -10.00 17.02
CA MET A 1 -4.95 -8.70 17.28
C MET A 1 -3.89 -7.79 17.88
N GLU A 2 -3.25 -6.86 17.17
CA GLU A 2 -2.44 -5.84 17.89
C GLU A 2 -3.42 -4.98 18.68
N LEU A 3 -3.50 -5.28 19.97
CA LEU A 3 -4.42 -4.66 20.90
C LEU A 3 -4.01 -3.20 20.95
N GLN A 4 -4.92 -2.30 20.59
CA GLN A 4 -4.68 -0.85 20.66
C GLN A 4 -4.16 -0.44 22.05
N PHE A 5 -4.51 -1.22 23.08
CA PHE A 5 -3.91 -1.20 24.41
C PHE A 5 -3.84 -2.62 24.98
N ASP A 6 -2.76 -2.95 25.70
CA ASP A 6 -2.61 -4.21 26.45
C ASP A 6 -3.78 -4.37 27.46
N PRO A 7 -4.61 -5.43 27.39
CA PRO A 7 -5.74 -5.67 28.28
C PRO A 7 -5.37 -5.69 29.77
N TYR A 8 -4.17 -6.15 30.10
CA TYR A 8 -3.67 -6.11 31.48
C TYR A 8 -3.44 -4.68 31.93
N SER A 9 -2.83 -3.86 31.07
CA SER A 9 -2.64 -2.42 31.29
C SER A 9 -3.97 -1.65 31.36
N VAL A 10 -4.95 -1.98 30.51
CA VAL A 10 -6.31 -1.38 30.54
C VAL A 10 -6.99 -1.61 31.89
N LEU A 11 -6.86 -2.82 32.45
CA LEU A 11 -7.39 -3.14 33.79
C LEU A 11 -6.47 -2.66 34.93
N GLY A 12 -5.26 -2.17 34.62
CA GLY A 12 -4.25 -1.73 35.59
C GLY A 12 -3.72 -2.87 36.45
N ILE A 13 -3.47 -4.03 35.84
CA ILE A 13 -2.99 -5.26 36.50
C ILE A 13 -1.77 -5.83 35.77
N SER A 14 -1.05 -6.73 36.44
CA SER A 14 0.09 -7.45 35.84
C SER A 14 -0.38 -8.60 34.93
N ALA A 15 0.42 -8.95 33.92
CA ALA A 15 0.21 -10.14 33.08
C ALA A 15 0.14 -11.45 33.89
N ASN A 16 0.76 -11.50 35.07
CA ASN A 16 0.71 -12.66 35.97
C ASN A 16 -0.54 -12.66 36.88
N ALA A 17 -1.51 -11.77 36.65
CA ALA A 17 -2.71 -11.65 37.47
C ALA A 17 -3.60 -12.90 37.40
N THR A 18 -4.12 -13.32 38.55
CA THR A 18 -5.07 -14.44 38.61
C THR A 18 -6.45 -14.02 38.10
N ASN A 19 -7.30 -14.98 37.73
CA ASN A 19 -8.71 -14.71 37.38
C ASN A 19 -9.48 -13.95 38.47
N ARG A 20 -9.08 -14.13 39.75
CA ARG A 20 -9.66 -13.38 40.87
C ARG A 20 -9.26 -11.90 40.82
N ASP A 21 -8.01 -11.62 40.47
CA ASP A 21 -7.47 -10.26 40.37
C ASP A 21 -8.07 -9.52 39.18
N ILE A 22 -8.21 -10.20 38.03
CA ILE A 22 -8.90 -9.69 36.83
C ILE A 22 -10.35 -9.28 37.19
N LYS A 23 -11.12 -10.20 37.81
CA LYS A 23 -12.49 -9.91 38.27
C LYS A 23 -12.58 -8.76 39.25
N ARG A 24 -11.63 -8.66 40.18
CA ARG A 24 -11.59 -7.59 41.18
C ARG A 24 -11.29 -6.23 40.55
N ALA A 25 -10.33 -6.18 39.63
CA ALA A 25 -9.95 -4.96 38.92
C ALA A 25 -11.11 -4.45 38.05
N TYR A 26 -11.73 -5.34 37.27
CA TYR A 26 -12.90 -5.01 36.46
C TYR A 26 -14.04 -4.45 37.31
N ARG A 27 -14.46 -5.13 38.39
CA ARG A 27 -15.55 -4.64 39.26
C ARG A 27 -15.28 -3.25 39.85
N ARG A 28 -14.02 -2.96 40.19
CA ARG A 28 -13.61 -1.65 40.71
C ARG A 28 -13.74 -0.58 39.63
N LEU A 29 -13.26 -0.84 38.42
CA LEU A 29 -13.31 0.09 37.29
C LEU A 29 -14.75 0.27 36.78
N ALA A 30 -15.50 -0.82 36.64
CA ALA A 30 -16.88 -0.83 36.21
C ALA A 30 -17.77 0.04 37.10
N ARG A 31 -17.64 -0.04 38.43
CA ARG A 31 -18.38 0.84 39.35
C ARG A 31 -18.05 2.32 39.17
N ARG A 32 -16.80 2.64 38.80
CA ARG A 32 -16.35 4.01 38.62
C ARG A 32 -16.78 4.58 37.27
N LEU A 33 -16.79 3.75 36.23
CA LEU A 33 -17.00 4.16 34.84
C LEU A 33 -18.41 3.83 34.32
N HIS A 34 -19.27 3.21 35.15
CA HIS A 34 -20.62 2.80 34.74
C HIS A 34 -21.43 3.97 34.14
N PRO A 35 -22.20 3.75 33.07
CA PRO A 35 -23.05 4.77 32.46
C PRO A 35 -24.03 5.43 33.46
N ASP A 36 -24.63 4.64 34.36
CA ASP A 36 -25.55 5.17 35.39
C ASP A 36 -24.87 6.15 36.35
N VAL A 37 -23.57 5.98 36.61
CA VAL A 37 -22.79 6.86 37.49
C VAL A 37 -22.21 8.05 36.72
N ASN A 38 -22.02 7.91 35.41
CA ASN A 38 -21.46 8.92 34.52
C ASN A 38 -22.38 9.25 33.33
N PRO A 39 -23.63 9.69 33.57
CA PRO A 39 -24.56 9.97 32.49
C PRO A 39 -24.05 11.11 31.60
N GLY A 40 -24.05 10.90 30.28
CA GLY A 40 -23.64 11.91 29.30
C GLY A 40 -22.13 12.17 29.22
N ASN A 41 -21.29 11.35 29.87
CA ASN A 41 -19.83 11.45 29.76
C ASN A 41 -19.29 10.47 28.69
N PRO A 42 -18.98 10.94 27.46
CA PRO A 42 -18.53 10.07 26.38
C PRO A 42 -17.19 9.38 26.67
N ALA A 43 -16.29 10.05 27.40
CA ALA A 43 -15.00 9.46 27.76
C ALA A 43 -15.16 8.28 28.75
N ALA A 44 -16.08 8.40 29.71
CA ALA A 44 -16.38 7.32 30.65
C ALA A 44 -17.04 6.12 29.94
N ALA A 45 -17.91 6.37 28.96
CA ALA A 45 -18.53 5.32 28.15
C ALA A 45 -17.48 4.54 27.34
N MET A 46 -16.55 5.24 26.68
CA MET A 46 -15.45 4.62 25.93
C MET A 46 -14.53 3.80 26.85
N GLN A 47 -14.11 4.36 27.99
CA GLN A 47 -13.30 3.62 28.96
C GLN A 47 -14.05 2.42 29.57
N PHE A 48 -15.37 2.51 29.73
CA PHE A 48 -16.20 1.40 30.20
C PHE A 48 -16.23 0.26 29.18
N GLN A 49 -16.31 0.57 27.88
CA GLN A 49 -16.19 -0.42 26.81
C GLN A 49 -14.82 -1.10 26.83
N ASP A 50 -13.74 -0.33 26.94
CA ASP A 50 -12.37 -0.85 26.98
C ASP A 50 -12.15 -1.83 28.14
N ILE A 51 -12.56 -1.47 29.36
CA ILE A 51 -12.41 -2.37 30.52
C ILE A 51 -13.29 -3.61 30.43
N THR A 52 -14.45 -3.51 29.77
CA THR A 52 -15.40 -4.63 29.61
C THR A 52 -14.82 -5.62 28.62
N TRP A 53 -14.35 -5.14 27.47
CA TRP A 53 -13.66 -5.95 26.50
C TRP A 53 -12.38 -6.58 27.09
N ALA A 54 -11.56 -5.81 27.81
CA ALA A 54 -10.35 -6.33 28.46
C ALA A 54 -10.67 -7.41 29.51
N TYR A 55 -11.76 -7.26 30.24
CA TYR A 55 -12.24 -8.29 31.17
C TYR A 55 -12.71 -9.56 30.45
N ASN A 56 -13.51 -9.41 29.40
CA ASN A 56 -14.05 -10.54 28.63
C ASN A 56 -12.91 -11.35 28.00
N ILE A 57 -11.97 -10.69 27.31
CA ILE A 57 -10.86 -11.37 26.62
C ILE A 57 -9.92 -12.08 27.61
N LEU A 58 -9.65 -11.48 28.78
CA LEU A 58 -8.76 -12.07 29.79
C LEU A 58 -9.42 -13.17 30.63
N THR A 59 -10.75 -13.29 30.62
CA THR A 59 -11.47 -14.36 31.33
C THR A 59 -11.88 -15.52 30.43
N ASP A 60 -11.87 -15.33 29.11
CA ASP A 60 -12.01 -16.38 28.13
C ASP A 60 -10.68 -17.12 27.89
N PRO A 61 -10.64 -18.47 27.90
CA PRO A 61 -9.41 -19.24 27.70
C PRO A 61 -8.74 -18.99 26.34
N ILE A 62 -9.51 -18.85 25.26
CA ILE A 62 -8.99 -18.64 23.89
C ILE A 62 -8.45 -17.22 23.79
N GLY A 63 -9.26 -16.23 24.20
CA GLY A 63 -8.88 -14.82 24.23
C GLY A 63 -7.60 -14.57 25.04
N LYS A 64 -7.54 -15.10 26.26
CA LYS A 64 -6.37 -14.94 27.14
C LYS A 64 -5.11 -15.56 26.54
N THR A 65 -5.22 -16.76 25.97
CA THR A 65 -4.07 -17.44 25.35
C THR A 65 -3.48 -16.62 24.19
N GLN A 66 -4.33 -15.95 23.41
CA GLN A 66 -3.86 -15.08 22.32
C GLN A 66 -3.16 -13.83 22.84
N VAL A 67 -3.75 -13.16 23.84
CA VAL A 67 -3.14 -11.99 24.48
C VAL A 67 -1.78 -12.36 25.08
N ASP A 68 -1.71 -13.47 25.80
CA ASP A 68 -0.48 -13.93 26.45
C ASP A 68 0.60 -14.28 25.41
N ARG A 69 0.25 -15.00 24.34
CA ARG A 69 1.17 -15.29 23.22
C ARG A 69 1.71 -14.02 22.59
N GLN A 70 0.83 -13.05 22.34
CA GLN A 70 1.21 -11.79 21.69
C GLN A 70 2.13 -10.92 22.57
N ILE A 71 1.89 -10.90 23.90
CA ILE A 71 2.79 -10.24 24.85
C ILE A 71 4.13 -10.96 24.94
N GLU A 72 4.14 -12.29 24.87
CA GLU A 72 5.36 -13.10 24.88
C GLU A 72 6.20 -12.89 23.62
N ASP A 73 5.57 -12.88 22.43
CA ASP A 73 6.21 -12.55 21.16
C ASP A 73 6.84 -11.14 21.21
N ASN A 74 6.15 -10.16 21.82
CA ASN A 74 6.68 -8.81 22.04
C ASN A 74 7.81 -8.75 23.08
N ARG A 75 7.79 -9.61 24.11
CA ARG A 75 8.77 -9.63 25.21
C ARG A 75 10.05 -10.38 24.90
N GLN A 76 9.99 -11.42 24.07
CA GLN A 76 11.15 -12.27 23.78
C GLN A 76 12.22 -11.56 22.94
N GLY A 77 12.02 -10.31 22.50
CA GLY A 77 13.07 -9.54 21.84
C GLY A 77 13.63 -10.26 20.61
N THR A 78 12.84 -11.14 19.98
CA THR A 78 13.11 -11.59 18.63
C THR A 78 13.25 -10.32 17.81
N ASN A 79 14.37 -10.16 17.11
CA ASN A 79 14.69 -8.99 16.28
C ASN A 79 13.51 -8.71 15.35
N THR A 80 12.53 -7.92 15.81
CA THR A 80 11.29 -7.70 15.10
C THR A 80 11.65 -6.71 14.03
N TYR A 81 11.75 -7.17 12.79
CA TYR A 81 12.11 -6.32 11.68
C TYR A 81 10.91 -5.48 11.25
N PHE A 82 9.71 -6.06 11.24
CA PHE A 82 8.46 -5.32 11.00
C PHE A 82 7.33 -5.84 11.90
N SER A 83 6.34 -4.99 12.17
CA SER A 83 5.14 -5.32 12.94
C SER A 83 3.92 -5.41 12.03
N LEU A 84 2.94 -6.23 12.44
CA LEU A 84 1.64 -6.36 11.78
C LEU A 84 0.55 -5.94 12.76
N ARG A 85 0.04 -4.72 12.59
CA ARG A 85 -1.12 -4.22 13.29
C ARG A 85 -2.38 -4.72 12.64
N VAL A 86 -3.36 -5.17 13.42
CA VAL A 86 -4.67 -5.59 12.86
C VAL A 86 -5.79 -5.05 13.72
N THR A 87 -6.60 -4.18 13.13
CA THR A 87 -7.73 -3.49 13.77
C THR A 87 -9.04 -4.01 13.17
N PRO A 88 -9.91 -4.69 13.95
CA PRO A 88 -11.22 -5.11 13.47
C PRO A 88 -12.23 -3.96 13.50
N SER A 89 -13.24 -4.01 12.63
CA SER A 89 -14.35 -3.06 12.60
C SER A 89 -15.26 -3.12 13.82
N LYS A 90 -15.27 -4.28 14.50
CA LYS A 90 -16.01 -4.54 15.74
C LYS A 90 -15.20 -5.52 16.56
N ARG A 91 -15.12 -5.36 17.88
CA ARG A 91 -14.51 -6.36 18.77
C ARG A 91 -15.52 -7.42 19.24
N THR A 92 -16.79 -7.03 19.30
CA THR A 92 -17.91 -7.89 19.70
C THR A 92 -19.00 -7.83 18.63
N ILE A 93 -19.59 -8.99 18.30
CA ILE A 93 -20.69 -9.12 17.35
C ILE A 93 -21.91 -9.77 17.99
N ALA A 94 -23.10 -9.50 17.43
CA ALA A 94 -24.33 -10.10 17.91
C ALA A 94 -24.50 -11.52 17.35
N VAL A 95 -25.15 -12.40 18.11
CA VAL A 95 -25.70 -13.63 17.52
C VAL A 95 -26.84 -13.24 16.58
N MET A 96 -26.69 -13.51 15.28
CA MET A 96 -27.69 -13.19 14.26
C MET A 96 -28.05 -14.42 13.42
N PRO A 97 -29.31 -14.54 12.94
CA PRO A 97 -29.73 -15.63 12.07
C PRO A 97 -29.24 -15.48 10.63
N GLU A 98 -28.70 -14.31 10.28
CA GLU A 98 -28.07 -14.01 9.01
C GLU A 98 -26.55 -13.94 9.12
N GLU A 99 -25.89 -14.09 7.97
CA GLU A 99 -24.45 -13.87 7.83
C GLU A 99 -24.11 -12.42 8.10
N GLN A 100 -22.93 -12.19 8.66
CA GLN A 100 -22.48 -10.86 9.07
C GLN A 100 -21.17 -10.50 8.40
N MET A 101 -21.04 -9.24 7.97
CA MET A 101 -19.80 -8.71 7.43
C MET A 101 -18.98 -8.00 8.49
N ILE A 102 -17.68 -8.30 8.53
CA ILE A 102 -16.69 -7.55 9.31
C ILE A 102 -15.57 -7.06 8.40
N TYR A 103 -14.91 -5.99 8.81
CA TYR A 103 -13.70 -5.51 8.14
C TYR A 103 -12.51 -5.61 9.09
N LEU A 104 -11.34 -5.96 8.56
CA LEU A 104 -10.07 -5.90 9.27
C LEU A 104 -9.15 -4.93 8.53
N LEU A 105 -8.64 -3.93 9.22
CA LEU A 105 -7.54 -3.09 8.74
C LEU A 105 -6.23 -3.70 9.22
N ALA A 106 -5.42 -4.21 8.29
CA ALA A 106 -4.09 -4.76 8.55
C ALA A 106 -3.02 -3.75 8.09
N GLU A 107 -2.12 -3.35 8.99
CA GLU A 107 -1.08 -2.36 8.72
C GLU A 107 0.29 -2.95 9.06
N LEU A 108 1.18 -2.92 8.08
CA LEU A 108 2.55 -3.40 8.22
C LEU A 108 3.49 -2.20 8.33
N HIS A 109 4.27 -2.16 9.41
CA HIS A 109 5.23 -1.10 9.68
C HIS A 109 6.62 -1.69 9.83
N ALA A 110 7.63 -1.05 9.26
CA ALA A 110 9.00 -1.35 9.65
C ALA A 110 9.15 -1.05 11.15
N ALA A 111 9.69 -1.99 11.91
CA ALA A 111 9.84 -1.81 13.33
C ALA A 111 10.90 -0.73 13.58
N PRO A 112 10.68 0.17 14.56
CA PRO A 112 11.75 1.04 15.02
C PRO A 112 12.79 0.16 15.72
N GLN A 113 13.81 -0.30 14.98
CA GLN A 113 15.03 -0.77 15.61
C GLN A 113 15.49 0.32 16.57
N GLN A 114 15.70 -0.07 17.84
CA GLN A 114 16.29 0.79 18.86
C GLN A 114 17.45 1.57 18.23
N GLU A 115 17.38 2.90 18.40
CA GLU A 115 18.40 3.87 17.98
C GLU A 115 19.80 3.26 18.13
N GLU A 116 20.56 3.15 17.02
CA GLU A 116 22.04 2.97 16.92
C GLU A 116 22.55 1.89 15.96
N VAL A 117 21.73 0.99 15.41
CA VAL A 117 22.21 0.24 14.23
C VAL A 117 22.23 1.23 13.07
N LYS A 118 23.43 1.73 12.73
CA LYS A 118 23.70 2.52 11.51
C LYS A 118 22.90 1.90 10.36
N ARG A 119 21.75 2.50 10.02
CA ARG A 119 20.97 2.09 8.84
C ARG A 119 21.88 2.35 7.65
N THR A 120 22.56 1.31 7.19
CA THR A 120 23.25 1.35 5.91
C THR A 120 22.15 1.51 4.88
N LEU A 121 22.10 2.67 4.22
CA LEU A 121 21.19 2.92 3.10
C LEU A 121 21.22 1.72 2.16
N THR A 122 20.05 1.22 1.76
CA THR A 122 19.97 0.06 0.90
C THR A 122 20.60 0.40 -0.45
N LYS A 123 21.59 -0.41 -0.85
CA LYS A 123 22.33 -0.19 -2.10
C LYS A 123 21.42 -0.46 -3.29
N LEU A 124 21.54 0.34 -4.34
CA LEU A 124 20.69 0.26 -5.52
C LEU A 124 21.43 -0.35 -6.71
N ASN A 125 20.80 -1.30 -7.38
CA ASN A 125 21.12 -1.66 -8.76
C ASN A 125 19.97 -1.20 -9.65
N LEU A 126 20.09 0.04 -10.15
CA LEU A 126 19.01 0.74 -10.83
C LEU A 126 19.23 0.78 -12.35
N THR A 127 18.21 0.39 -13.10
CA THR A 127 18.21 0.50 -14.56
C THR A 127 17.11 1.44 -15.03
N LEU A 128 17.48 2.51 -15.73
CA LEU A 128 16.53 3.40 -16.39
C LEU A 128 16.26 2.91 -17.81
N VAL A 129 15.02 2.57 -18.11
CA VAL A 129 14.56 2.22 -19.47
C VAL A 129 13.75 3.40 -19.99
N VAL A 130 14.32 4.14 -20.93
CA VAL A 130 13.79 5.44 -21.36
C VAL A 130 13.31 5.36 -22.80
N ASP A 131 12.04 5.69 -23.01
CA ASP A 131 11.47 5.88 -24.34
C ASP A 131 12.15 7.07 -25.05
N GLN A 132 12.63 6.80 -26.25
CA GLN A 132 13.27 7.75 -27.16
C GLN A 132 12.44 7.95 -28.42
N SER A 133 11.16 7.58 -28.44
CA SER A 133 10.25 7.82 -29.55
C SER A 133 10.15 9.30 -29.94
N ASN A 134 9.64 9.58 -31.14
CA ASN A 134 9.49 10.96 -31.63
C ASN A 134 8.58 11.84 -30.73
N SER A 135 7.63 11.26 -30.00
CA SER A 135 6.76 11.98 -29.06
C SER A 135 7.51 12.52 -27.84
N MET A 136 8.66 11.92 -27.52
CA MET A 136 9.53 12.38 -26.43
C MET A 136 10.38 13.61 -26.78
N ASN A 137 10.33 14.10 -28.02
CA ASN A 137 11.17 15.21 -28.46
C ASN A 137 10.89 16.53 -27.70
N GLY A 138 11.88 17.42 -27.68
CA GLY A 138 11.77 18.75 -27.09
C GLY A 138 11.77 18.72 -25.55
N SER A 139 10.73 19.30 -24.95
CA SER A 139 10.67 19.54 -23.50
C SER A 139 10.64 18.24 -22.69
N ARG A 140 10.00 17.18 -23.17
CA ARG A 140 9.89 15.88 -22.46
C ARG A 140 11.28 15.25 -22.27
N MET A 141 12.03 15.00 -23.35
CA MET A 141 13.39 14.46 -23.29
C MET A 141 14.32 15.34 -22.45
N ASN A 142 14.23 16.68 -22.60
CA ASN A 142 15.04 17.59 -21.77
C ASN A 142 14.75 17.42 -20.27
N ARG A 143 13.49 17.23 -19.88
CA ARG A 143 13.11 17.01 -18.48
C ARG A 143 13.55 15.64 -17.97
N VAL A 144 13.44 14.60 -18.79
CA VAL A 144 13.98 13.27 -18.46
C VAL A 144 15.49 13.32 -18.24
N LYS A 145 16.24 14.02 -19.10
CA LYS A 145 17.68 14.23 -18.91
C LYS A 145 17.98 14.94 -17.59
N VAL A 146 17.27 16.02 -17.29
CA VAL A 146 17.45 16.75 -16.02
C VAL A 146 17.12 15.84 -14.83
N ALA A 147 16.04 15.07 -14.89
CA ALA A 147 15.66 14.14 -13.83
C ALA A 147 16.69 13.02 -13.64
N ALA A 148 17.19 12.42 -14.73
CA ALA A 148 18.25 11.42 -14.68
C ALA A 148 19.56 11.99 -14.13
N GLN A 149 19.91 13.24 -14.44
CA GLN A 149 21.07 13.91 -13.85
C GLN A 149 20.90 14.14 -12.33
N ARG A 150 19.70 14.51 -11.87
CA ARG A 150 19.39 14.64 -10.44
C ARG A 150 19.41 13.31 -9.71
N LEU A 151 18.94 12.25 -10.38
CA LEU A 151 19.05 10.89 -9.89
C LEU A 151 20.52 10.50 -9.69
N ILE A 152 21.39 10.75 -10.68
CA ILE A 152 22.84 10.50 -10.54
C ILE A 152 23.43 11.27 -9.35
N ASP A 153 22.93 12.47 -9.05
CA ASP A 153 23.36 13.24 -7.88
C ASP A 153 22.97 12.58 -6.56
N ALA A 154 21.80 11.93 -6.51
CA ALA A 154 21.30 11.25 -5.31
C ALA A 154 21.99 9.89 -5.04
N LEU A 155 22.56 9.24 -6.05
CA LEU A 155 23.24 7.95 -5.90
C LEU A 155 24.54 8.06 -5.08
N THR A 156 24.83 7.00 -4.34
CA THR A 156 26.09 6.79 -3.61
C THR A 156 27.11 6.05 -4.51
N PRO A 157 28.42 6.09 -4.20
CA PRO A 157 29.44 5.38 -4.99
C PRO A 157 29.27 3.85 -5.03
N ASP A 158 28.52 3.28 -4.08
CA ASP A 158 28.24 1.85 -3.98
C ASP A 158 27.02 1.43 -4.82
N ASP A 159 26.26 2.40 -5.33
CA ASP A 159 25.10 2.15 -6.20
C ASP A 159 25.54 1.94 -7.64
N ILE A 160 24.72 1.20 -8.39
CA ILE A 160 24.94 0.85 -9.79
C ILE A 160 23.82 1.47 -10.62
N LEU A 161 24.20 2.11 -11.73
CA LEU A 161 23.29 2.69 -12.70
C LEU A 161 23.55 2.10 -14.09
N SER A 162 22.47 1.70 -14.77
CA SER A 162 22.46 1.49 -16.21
C SER A 162 21.33 2.28 -16.87
N ILE A 163 21.51 2.64 -18.14
CA ILE A 163 20.51 3.37 -18.92
C ILE A 163 20.36 2.71 -20.28
N VAL A 164 19.13 2.30 -20.58
CA VAL A 164 18.73 1.75 -21.86
C VAL A 164 17.76 2.74 -22.51
N GLY A 165 18.11 3.24 -23.68
CA GLY A 165 17.21 4.00 -24.53
C GLY A 165 16.52 3.06 -25.52
N PHE A 166 15.23 3.21 -25.74
CA PHE A 166 14.51 2.40 -26.72
C PHE A 166 13.61 3.22 -27.63
N ASN A 167 13.46 2.74 -28.85
CA ASN A 167 12.51 3.20 -29.85
C ASN A 167 11.99 1.96 -30.61
N ASP A 168 12.22 1.85 -31.93
CA ASP A 168 12.06 0.61 -32.70
C ASP A 168 13.13 -0.45 -32.35
N ARG A 169 14.21 -0.05 -31.65
CA ARG A 169 15.28 -0.90 -31.13
C ARG A 169 15.68 -0.46 -29.73
N ALA A 170 16.30 -1.36 -28.97
CA ALA A 170 16.93 -1.01 -27.70
C ALA A 170 18.43 -0.70 -27.90
N SER A 171 18.92 0.27 -27.15
CA SER A 171 20.34 0.64 -27.12
C SER A 171 20.79 0.93 -25.69
N VAL A 172 21.94 0.38 -25.32
CA VAL A 172 22.55 0.62 -24.01
C VAL A 172 23.30 1.94 -24.08
N VAL A 173 22.72 2.99 -23.48
CA VAL A 173 23.31 4.33 -23.40
C VAL A 173 24.42 4.36 -22.35
N LEU A 174 24.17 3.68 -21.23
CA LEU A 174 25.10 3.49 -20.13
C LEU A 174 25.04 2.02 -19.69
N PRO A 175 26.10 1.22 -19.89
CA PRO A 175 26.16 -0.13 -19.34
C PRO A 175 26.19 -0.07 -17.80
N ALA A 176 25.80 -1.15 -17.13
CA ALA A 176 25.80 -1.22 -15.66
C ALA A 176 27.16 -0.79 -15.06
N THR A 177 27.17 0.36 -14.39
CA THR A 177 28.38 1.03 -13.89
C THR A 177 28.13 1.58 -12.49
N TYR A 178 29.12 1.47 -11.61
CA TYR A 178 29.09 2.09 -10.29
C TYR A 178 29.00 3.62 -10.38
N ALA A 179 28.23 4.25 -9.50
CA ALA A 179 28.00 5.69 -9.48
C ALA A 179 29.12 6.49 -8.81
N ASN A 180 30.38 6.14 -9.11
CA ASN A 180 31.57 6.80 -8.58
C ASN A 180 32.03 8.00 -9.42
N ASP A 181 31.91 7.96 -10.75
CA ASP A 181 32.22 9.06 -11.68
C ASP A 181 30.93 9.74 -12.18
N LYS A 182 30.29 10.50 -11.29
CA LYS A 182 29.05 11.23 -11.60
C LYS A 182 29.17 12.14 -12.84
N PRO A 183 30.25 12.91 -13.05
CA PRO A 183 30.44 13.71 -14.27
C PRO A 183 30.35 12.88 -15.56
N GLN A 184 31.02 11.72 -15.62
CA GLN A 184 30.98 10.84 -16.79
C GLN A 184 29.57 10.29 -17.04
N LEU A 185 28.86 9.88 -15.99
CA LEU A 185 27.47 9.40 -16.11
C LEU A 185 26.54 10.49 -16.68
N LYS A 186 26.66 11.72 -16.18
CA LYS A 186 25.88 12.87 -16.67
C LYS A 186 26.19 13.23 -18.13
N ALA A 187 27.44 13.07 -18.57
CA ALA A 187 27.80 13.26 -19.97
C ALA A 187 27.08 12.25 -20.89
N ARG A 188 26.95 10.98 -20.46
CA ARG A 188 26.21 9.94 -21.20
C ARG A 188 24.71 10.22 -21.28
N VAL A 189 24.10 10.73 -20.22
CA VAL A 189 22.68 11.17 -20.25
C VAL A 189 22.48 12.32 -21.24
N SER A 190 23.43 13.26 -21.30
CA SER A 190 23.28 14.48 -22.09
C SER A 190 23.19 14.21 -23.60
N ILE A 191 23.81 13.14 -24.10
CA ILE A 191 23.83 12.77 -25.51
C ILE A 191 22.57 12.01 -25.98
N MET A 192 21.66 11.63 -25.08
CA MET A 192 20.41 10.95 -25.47
C MET A 192 19.58 11.81 -26.44
N ALA A 193 18.94 11.20 -27.42
CA ALA A 193 18.10 11.90 -28.39
C ALA A 193 16.87 11.07 -28.70
N SER A 194 15.77 11.73 -29.06
CA SER A 194 14.55 11.08 -29.51
C SER A 194 14.61 10.80 -31.01
N SER A 195 14.28 9.58 -31.43
CA SER A 195 14.08 9.15 -32.81
C SER A 195 13.22 7.88 -32.87
N GLY A 196 12.51 7.65 -33.97
CA GLY A 196 11.84 6.37 -34.25
C GLY A 196 10.48 6.17 -33.57
N GLY A 197 9.98 4.93 -33.61
CA GLY A 197 8.74 4.48 -32.96
C GLY A 197 8.95 3.99 -31.52
N THR A 198 8.04 3.14 -31.03
CA THR A 198 7.98 2.68 -29.63
C THR A 198 7.78 1.17 -29.57
N GLU A 199 8.80 0.43 -29.13
CA GLU A 199 8.76 -1.03 -28.89
C GLU A 199 9.18 -1.33 -27.43
N ILE A 200 8.20 -1.35 -26.52
CA ILE A 200 8.46 -1.46 -25.08
C ILE A 200 9.13 -2.80 -24.74
N TYR A 201 8.74 -3.90 -25.38
CA TYR A 201 9.33 -5.22 -25.14
C TYR A 201 10.86 -5.20 -25.28
N ARG A 202 11.38 -4.56 -26.34
CA ARG A 202 12.83 -4.51 -26.59
C ARG A 202 13.56 -3.70 -25.54
N GLY A 203 13.01 -2.54 -25.18
CA GLY A 203 13.56 -1.70 -24.13
C GLY A 203 13.61 -2.43 -22.79
N LEU A 204 12.51 -3.11 -22.43
CA LEU A 204 12.39 -3.84 -21.18
C LEU A 204 13.30 -5.06 -21.14
N GLU A 205 13.36 -5.85 -22.21
CA GLU A 205 14.27 -7.00 -22.35
C GLU A 205 15.73 -6.59 -22.14
N ALA A 206 16.18 -5.54 -22.83
CA ALA A 206 17.54 -5.02 -22.68
C ALA A 206 17.80 -4.43 -21.29
N GLY A 207 16.81 -3.74 -20.70
CA GLY A 207 16.88 -3.22 -19.34
C GLY A 207 17.06 -4.34 -18.30
N ILE A 208 16.26 -5.40 -18.40
CA ILE A 208 16.38 -6.58 -17.53
C ILE A 208 17.76 -7.24 -17.69
N GLN A 209 18.25 -7.38 -18.93
CA GLN A 209 19.56 -7.95 -19.18
C GLN A 209 20.68 -7.10 -18.57
N GLU A 210 20.65 -5.77 -18.70
CA GLU A 210 21.65 -4.90 -18.06
C GLU A 210 21.59 -4.96 -16.54
N ASN A 211 20.39 -4.91 -15.95
CA ASN A 211 20.22 -5.01 -14.49
C ASN A 211 20.83 -6.31 -13.94
N ARG A 212 20.54 -7.44 -14.62
CA ARG A 212 21.01 -8.77 -14.23
C ARG A 212 22.52 -8.93 -14.21
N LYS A 213 23.28 -8.15 -14.99
CA LYS A 213 24.75 -8.23 -15.00
C LYS A 213 25.37 -7.92 -13.64
N GLN A 214 24.68 -7.14 -12.82
CA GLN A 214 25.11 -6.73 -11.49
C GLN A 214 24.09 -7.13 -10.41
N PHE A 215 23.27 -8.15 -10.69
CA PHE A 215 22.26 -8.61 -9.75
C PHE A 215 22.91 -9.02 -8.43
N ASN A 216 22.39 -8.50 -7.33
CA ASN A 216 22.82 -8.84 -6.00
C ASN A 216 21.61 -8.87 -5.06
N PRO A 217 21.31 -10.00 -4.39
CA PRO A 217 20.21 -10.09 -3.42
C PRO A 217 20.31 -9.10 -2.24
N GLY A 218 21.50 -8.59 -1.93
CA GLY A 218 21.72 -7.55 -0.92
C GLY A 218 21.54 -6.12 -1.43
N MET A 219 21.13 -5.94 -2.68
CA MET A 219 20.80 -4.64 -3.29
C MET A 219 19.33 -4.63 -3.72
N VAL A 220 18.72 -3.46 -3.78
CA VAL A 220 17.43 -3.28 -4.45
C VAL A 220 17.68 -3.30 -5.96
N ASN A 221 17.28 -4.39 -6.61
CA ASN A 221 17.40 -4.56 -8.06
C ASN A 221 16.12 -4.04 -8.71
N HIS A 222 16.20 -2.86 -9.33
CA HIS A 222 15.01 -2.17 -9.79
C HIS A 222 15.17 -1.60 -11.19
N ILE A 223 14.08 -1.63 -11.95
CA ILE A 223 13.97 -1.05 -13.28
C ILE A 223 12.91 0.04 -13.25
N LEU A 224 13.26 1.22 -13.73
CA LEU A 224 12.33 2.32 -13.94
C LEU A 224 12.07 2.50 -15.43
N LEU A 225 10.87 2.11 -15.88
CA LEU A 225 10.43 2.28 -17.26
C LEU A 225 9.74 3.63 -17.43
N LEU A 226 10.22 4.44 -18.37
CA LEU A 226 9.63 5.71 -18.76
C LEU A 226 9.09 5.58 -20.18
N THR A 227 7.81 5.86 -20.37
CA THR A 227 7.18 5.82 -21.70
C THR A 227 6.11 6.89 -21.83
N ASP A 228 5.94 7.42 -23.04
CA ASP A 228 4.82 8.30 -23.39
C ASP A 228 3.84 7.66 -24.39
N GLY A 229 4.10 6.40 -24.81
CA GLY A 229 3.45 5.77 -25.94
C GLY A 229 2.72 4.46 -25.67
N HIS A 230 2.03 3.99 -26.70
CA HIS A 230 1.44 2.66 -26.79
C HIS A 230 2.45 1.67 -27.38
N THR A 231 2.42 0.44 -26.89
CA THR A 231 3.11 -0.69 -27.53
C THR A 231 2.08 -1.55 -28.26
N TYR A 232 2.43 -2.04 -29.46
CA TYR A 232 1.50 -2.75 -30.33
C TYR A 232 1.90 -4.22 -30.50
N GLY A 233 1.06 -5.15 -30.03
CA GLY A 233 1.21 -6.58 -30.32
C GLY A 233 2.23 -7.35 -29.47
N ASP A 234 2.87 -6.72 -28.50
CA ASP A 234 3.89 -7.33 -27.62
C ASP A 234 3.51 -7.32 -26.12
N GLN A 235 2.31 -6.85 -25.78
CA GLN A 235 1.85 -6.67 -24.40
C GLN A 235 1.98 -7.94 -23.53
N GLU A 236 1.47 -9.08 -23.99
CA GLU A 236 1.58 -10.35 -23.25
C GLU A 236 3.02 -10.77 -23.01
N ARG A 237 3.93 -10.49 -23.96
CA ARG A 237 5.35 -10.80 -23.81
C ARG A 237 6.01 -9.89 -22.78
N CYS A 238 5.63 -8.62 -22.73
CA CYS A 238 6.06 -7.69 -21.69
C CYS A 238 5.57 -8.13 -20.30
N LEU A 239 4.31 -8.55 -20.19
CA LEU A 239 3.76 -9.07 -18.93
C LEU A 239 4.50 -10.33 -18.47
N GLN A 240 4.86 -11.22 -19.39
CA GLN A 240 5.66 -12.40 -19.07
C GLN A 240 7.09 -12.04 -18.64
N LEU A 241 7.76 -11.12 -19.33
CA LEU A 241 9.09 -10.62 -18.92
C LEU A 241 9.06 -9.99 -17.53
N ALA A 242 8.02 -9.22 -17.22
CA ALA A 242 7.83 -8.60 -15.90
C ALA A 242 7.64 -9.66 -14.80
N ARG A 243 6.83 -10.70 -15.09
CA ARG A 243 6.63 -11.88 -14.23
C ARG A 243 7.96 -12.57 -13.93
N ASP A 244 8.74 -12.84 -14.97
CA ASP A 244 10.02 -13.54 -14.87
C ASP A 244 11.09 -12.70 -14.16
N ALA A 245 11.11 -11.38 -14.37
CA ALA A 245 11.98 -10.45 -13.66
C ALA A 245 11.68 -10.44 -12.16
N ASN A 246 10.41 -10.31 -11.78
CA ASN A 246 9.98 -10.28 -10.39
C ASN A 246 10.28 -11.60 -9.67
N ASN A 247 10.02 -12.74 -10.32
CA ASN A 247 10.38 -14.07 -9.79
C ASN A 247 11.89 -14.23 -9.53
N GLN A 248 12.71 -13.43 -10.19
CA GLN A 248 14.17 -13.41 -10.02
C GLN A 248 14.65 -12.26 -9.12
N GLY A 249 13.74 -11.54 -8.46
CA GLY A 249 14.07 -10.47 -7.53
C GLY A 249 14.39 -9.12 -8.20
N VAL A 250 13.95 -8.90 -9.45
CA VAL A 250 14.07 -7.60 -10.13
C VAL A 250 12.69 -6.98 -10.25
N SER A 251 12.46 -5.88 -9.55
CA SER A 251 11.19 -5.15 -9.58
C SER A 251 11.15 -4.11 -10.71
N ILE A 252 9.96 -3.82 -11.24
CA ILE A 252 9.79 -2.83 -12.32
C ILE A 252 8.70 -1.82 -11.93
N SER A 253 9.05 -0.54 -11.86
CA SER A 253 8.09 0.56 -11.80
C SER A 253 7.99 1.27 -13.15
N VAL A 254 6.82 1.84 -13.41
CA VAL A 254 6.48 2.45 -14.70
C VAL A 254 6.02 3.89 -14.49
N ILE A 255 6.57 4.80 -15.31
CA ILE A 255 6.19 6.20 -15.38
C ILE A 255 5.63 6.49 -16.77
N GLY A 256 4.34 6.80 -16.82
CA GLY A 256 3.66 7.31 -18.00
C GLY A 256 3.77 8.84 -18.09
N LEU A 257 4.32 9.34 -19.19
CA LEU A 257 4.45 10.77 -19.47
C LEU A 257 3.33 11.23 -20.42
N GLY A 258 2.57 12.26 -20.03
CA GLY A 258 1.49 12.79 -20.88
C GLY A 258 0.31 11.82 -21.06
N HIS A 259 -0.51 12.02 -22.08
CA HIS A 259 -1.84 11.38 -22.16
C HIS A 259 -1.91 10.19 -23.13
N ASP A 260 -0.84 9.88 -23.85
CA ASP A 260 -0.89 9.05 -25.07
C ASP A 260 -0.45 7.58 -24.87
N TRP A 261 -0.50 7.06 -23.64
CA TRP A 261 -0.07 5.69 -23.28
C TRP A 261 -1.20 4.79 -22.77
N ASN A 262 -1.03 3.46 -22.82
CA ASN A 262 -2.02 2.48 -22.36
C ASN A 262 -1.95 2.25 -20.84
N ASP A 263 -2.90 2.80 -20.08
CA ASP A 263 -2.89 2.73 -18.62
C ASP A 263 -3.21 1.32 -18.08
N LYS A 264 -4.18 0.61 -18.68
CA LYS A 264 -4.51 -0.76 -18.29
C LYS A 264 -3.30 -1.70 -18.41
N PHE A 265 -2.54 -1.57 -19.50
CA PHE A 265 -1.33 -2.35 -19.74
C PHE A 265 -0.21 -2.02 -18.74
N LEU A 266 0.12 -0.73 -18.55
CA LEU A 266 1.22 -0.34 -17.66
C LEU A 266 0.89 -0.59 -16.17
N ASP A 267 -0.37 -0.43 -15.77
CA ASP A 267 -0.84 -0.83 -14.43
C ASP A 267 -0.62 -2.33 -14.21
N SER A 268 -1.03 -3.16 -15.18
CA SER A 268 -0.86 -4.61 -15.11
C SER A 268 0.62 -5.02 -15.07
N LEU A 269 1.46 -4.35 -15.86
CA LEU A 269 2.90 -4.59 -15.91
C LEU A 269 3.56 -4.28 -14.57
N ALA A 270 3.29 -3.11 -13.99
CA ALA A 270 3.84 -2.72 -12.70
C ALA A 270 3.38 -3.64 -11.57
N ALA A 271 2.08 -3.99 -11.53
CA ALA A 271 1.50 -4.88 -10.53
C ALA A 271 2.15 -6.27 -10.56
N ILE A 272 2.32 -6.84 -11.76
CA ILE A 272 3.00 -8.13 -11.97
C ILE A 272 4.48 -8.06 -11.59
N ALA A 273 5.14 -6.95 -11.89
CA ALA A 273 6.56 -6.76 -11.64
C ALA A 273 6.90 -6.45 -10.18
N GLY A 274 5.92 -6.38 -9.28
CA GLY A 274 6.14 -6.00 -7.89
C GLY A 274 6.52 -4.53 -7.70
N GLY A 275 6.25 -3.67 -8.69
CA GLY A 275 6.49 -2.23 -8.63
C GLY A 275 5.21 -1.41 -8.67
N THR A 276 5.33 -0.15 -9.09
CA THR A 276 4.25 0.83 -9.10
C THR A 276 4.13 1.51 -10.46
N SER A 277 2.90 1.81 -10.87
CA SER A 277 2.64 2.68 -12.02
C SER A 277 2.37 4.10 -11.55
N SER A 278 2.82 5.09 -12.31
CA SER A 278 2.61 6.49 -12.00
C SER A 278 2.47 7.33 -13.24
N TYR A 279 1.75 8.44 -13.11
CA TYR A 279 1.41 9.32 -14.19
C TYR A 279 1.93 10.72 -13.92
N ILE A 280 2.57 11.30 -14.92
CA ILE A 280 3.08 12.67 -14.89
C ILE A 280 2.36 13.46 -15.97
N ASP A 281 1.48 14.35 -15.51
CA ASP A 281 0.65 15.21 -16.37
C ASP A 281 1.45 16.27 -17.12
N THR A 282 2.55 16.74 -16.52
CA THR A 282 3.34 17.87 -16.99
C THR A 282 4.82 17.55 -16.91
N PRO A 283 5.63 17.88 -17.94
CA PRO A 283 7.06 17.59 -17.95
C PRO A 283 7.84 18.19 -16.75
N ASP A 284 7.33 19.25 -16.11
CA ASP A 284 7.96 19.88 -14.96
C ASP A 284 7.97 18.99 -13.70
N LYS A 285 6.97 18.12 -13.54
CA LYS A 285 6.85 17.24 -12.36
C LYS A 285 7.77 16.01 -12.42
N VAL A 286 8.36 15.71 -13.58
CA VAL A 286 9.26 14.55 -13.79
C VAL A 286 10.40 14.53 -12.77
N VAL A 287 11.00 15.69 -12.49
CA VAL A 287 12.13 15.79 -11.57
C VAL A 287 11.72 15.47 -10.13
N GLY A 288 10.58 16.01 -9.67
CA GLY A 288 10.06 15.76 -8.34
C GLY A 288 9.73 14.28 -8.15
N PHE A 289 9.06 13.68 -9.14
CA PHE A 289 8.70 12.27 -9.12
C PHE A 289 9.92 11.35 -9.05
N PHE A 290 10.95 11.60 -9.87
CA PHE A 290 12.19 10.82 -9.84
C PHE A 290 12.87 10.85 -8.46
N ASN A 291 12.97 12.04 -7.86
CA ASN A 291 13.59 12.17 -6.54
C ASN A 291 12.80 11.42 -5.47
N GLU A 292 11.47 11.47 -5.52
CA GLU A 292 10.62 10.72 -4.60
C GLU A 292 10.78 9.20 -4.81
N HIS A 293 10.78 8.75 -6.07
CA HIS A 293 10.92 7.32 -6.40
C HIS A 293 12.27 6.75 -5.97
N VAL A 294 13.37 7.48 -6.21
CA VAL A 294 14.71 7.06 -5.74
C VAL A 294 14.76 6.98 -4.22
N ARG A 295 14.18 7.96 -3.52
CA ARG A 295 14.08 7.93 -2.06
C ARG A 295 13.31 6.71 -1.56
N SER A 296 12.16 6.41 -2.16
CA SER A 296 11.40 5.20 -1.79
C SER A 296 12.22 3.92 -2.01
N LEU A 297 13.03 3.85 -3.06
CA LEU A 297 13.90 2.70 -3.33
C LEU A 297 15.04 2.58 -2.29
N THR A 298 15.66 3.68 -1.91
CA THR A 298 16.71 3.68 -0.87
C THR A 298 16.16 3.41 0.53
N ASP A 299 14.88 3.72 0.74
CA ASP A 299 14.16 3.48 2.00
C ASP A 299 13.53 2.08 2.06
N VAL A 300 13.67 1.23 1.03
CA VAL A 300 13.16 -0.15 1.08
C VAL A 300 13.80 -0.91 2.24
N PHE A 301 12.94 -1.33 3.16
CA PHE A 301 13.28 -2.08 4.35
C PHE A 301 13.12 -3.59 4.15
N SER A 302 12.04 -4.00 3.47
CA SER A 302 11.79 -5.39 3.11
C SER A 302 11.28 -5.52 1.68
N GLU A 303 11.77 -6.52 0.96
CA GLU A 303 11.27 -6.92 -0.35
C GLU A 303 10.38 -8.17 -0.27
N ARG A 304 9.60 -8.40 -1.32
CA ARG A 304 8.75 -9.61 -1.49
C ARG A 304 7.84 -9.85 -0.28
N LEU A 305 7.29 -8.76 0.27
CA LEU A 305 6.32 -8.79 1.33
C LEU A 305 5.06 -9.52 0.84
N VAL A 306 4.65 -10.55 1.59
CA VAL A 306 3.47 -11.37 1.30
C VAL A 306 2.66 -11.49 2.58
N LEU A 307 1.34 -11.31 2.48
CA LEU A 307 0.40 -11.60 3.56
C LEU A 307 -0.32 -12.92 3.25
N SER A 308 -0.08 -13.94 4.07
CA SER A 308 -0.90 -15.14 4.09
C SER A 308 -2.13 -14.93 4.96
N VAL A 309 -3.29 -15.29 4.44
CA VAL A 309 -4.59 -15.17 5.12
C VAL A 309 -5.20 -16.56 5.20
N ALA A 310 -5.43 -17.04 6.41
CA ALA A 310 -6.08 -18.32 6.69
C ALA A 310 -7.35 -18.08 7.52
N PRO A 311 -8.53 -17.93 6.89
CA PRO A 311 -9.81 -17.87 7.58
C PRO A 311 -10.11 -19.19 8.32
N ASP A 312 -10.93 -19.11 9.37
CA ASP A 312 -11.55 -20.31 9.96
C ASP A 312 -12.45 -21.03 8.92
N PRO A 313 -12.67 -22.35 9.03
CA PRO A 313 -13.27 -23.16 7.94
C PRO A 313 -14.66 -22.73 7.43
N ASP A 314 -15.41 -21.96 8.20
CA ASP A 314 -16.76 -21.46 7.87
C ASP A 314 -16.80 -19.93 7.71
N VAL A 315 -15.62 -19.28 7.65
CA VAL A 315 -15.45 -17.85 7.40
C VAL A 315 -14.95 -17.66 5.98
N ASN A 316 -15.63 -16.81 5.21
CA ASN A 316 -15.19 -16.46 3.87
C ASN A 316 -14.48 -15.11 3.85
N ILE A 317 -13.45 -14.99 3.01
CA ILE A 317 -12.86 -13.70 2.66
C ILE A 317 -13.48 -13.20 1.35
N GLU A 318 -14.17 -12.08 1.45
CA GLU A 318 -14.94 -11.49 0.34
C GLU A 318 -14.13 -10.44 -0.43
N MET A 319 -13.18 -9.79 0.24
CA MET A 319 -12.38 -8.74 -0.35
C MET A 319 -11.03 -8.62 0.33
N ALA A 320 -10.00 -8.34 -0.48
CA ALA A 320 -8.77 -7.74 -0.02
C ALA A 320 -8.47 -6.49 -0.86
N PHE A 321 -8.21 -5.37 -0.20
CA PHE A 321 -7.90 -4.10 -0.86
C PHE A 321 -6.70 -3.44 -0.21
N LYS A 322 -5.66 -3.14 -1.00
CA LYS A 322 -4.51 -2.37 -0.51
C LYS A 322 -4.90 -0.91 -0.53
N LEU A 323 -4.78 -0.23 0.60
CA LEU A 323 -5.00 1.22 0.73
C LEU A 323 -3.70 1.99 0.45
N SER A 324 -2.60 1.58 1.09
CA SER A 324 -1.30 2.25 1.03
C SER A 324 -0.17 1.27 0.67
N PRO A 325 0.87 1.67 -0.07
CA PRO A 325 1.16 3.01 -0.61
C PRO A 325 0.40 3.37 -1.89
N SER A 326 -0.31 2.41 -2.48
CA SER A 326 -1.08 2.62 -3.71
C SER A 326 -2.38 1.81 -3.65
N PRO A 327 -3.54 2.47 -3.82
CA PRO A 327 -4.83 1.80 -3.83
C PRO A 327 -4.94 0.78 -4.95
N GLN A 328 -5.24 -0.47 -4.60
CA GLN A 328 -5.54 -1.51 -5.58
C GLN A 328 -6.36 -2.64 -4.97
N SER A 329 -7.22 -3.24 -5.79
CA SER A 329 -7.83 -4.53 -5.46
C SER A 329 -6.75 -5.61 -5.45
N LEU A 330 -6.85 -6.53 -4.51
CA LEU A 330 -5.91 -7.64 -4.36
C LEU A 330 -6.65 -8.96 -4.52
N GLU A 331 -6.02 -9.89 -5.22
CA GLU A 331 -6.51 -11.25 -5.36
C GLU A 331 -5.79 -12.17 -4.38
N LEU A 332 -6.55 -13.07 -3.76
CA LEU A 332 -6.01 -14.09 -2.87
C LEU A 332 -5.66 -15.34 -3.68
N VAL A 333 -4.38 -15.56 -3.93
CA VAL A 333 -3.90 -16.73 -4.69
C VAL A 333 -3.30 -17.73 -3.71
N ASN A 334 -3.92 -18.91 -3.58
CA ASN A 334 -3.50 -19.95 -2.64
C ASN A 334 -3.35 -19.46 -1.19
N GLY A 335 -4.27 -18.60 -0.73
CA GLY A 335 -4.24 -18.04 0.63
C GLY A 335 -3.12 -17.02 0.86
N ARG A 336 -2.53 -16.45 -0.20
CA ARG A 336 -1.47 -15.44 -0.14
C ARG A 336 -1.80 -14.22 -0.97
N ILE A 337 -1.38 -13.06 -0.46
CA ILE A 337 -1.53 -11.75 -1.08
C ILE A 337 -0.12 -11.15 -1.26
N PRO A 338 0.37 -10.96 -2.50
CA PRO A 338 1.61 -10.24 -2.73
C PRO A 338 1.41 -8.75 -2.43
N LEU A 339 2.25 -8.19 -1.55
CA LEU A 339 2.18 -6.80 -1.12
C LEU A 339 3.25 -5.91 -1.75
N GLY A 340 4.37 -6.50 -2.19
CA GLY A 340 5.49 -5.80 -2.82
C GLY A 340 6.60 -5.50 -1.83
N SER A 341 7.02 -4.25 -1.71
CA SER A 341 8.04 -3.80 -0.76
C SER A 341 7.43 -3.06 0.44
N LEU A 342 8.12 -3.13 1.57
CA LEU A 342 7.88 -2.30 2.75
C LEU A 342 9.01 -1.26 2.86
N GLU A 343 8.66 0.02 2.94
CA GLU A 343 9.62 1.11 3.17
C GLU A 343 9.85 1.31 4.67
N ALA A 344 11.02 1.82 5.06
CA ALA A 344 11.42 2.00 6.46
C ALA A 344 10.57 3.06 7.20
N LYS A 345 9.92 3.96 6.47
CA LYS A 345 9.13 5.08 7.00
C LYS A 345 7.68 5.09 6.56
N ARG A 346 7.25 4.17 5.69
CA ARG A 346 5.88 4.11 5.18
C ARG A 346 5.29 2.74 5.45
N SER A 347 4.03 2.71 5.84
CA SER A 347 3.29 1.48 6.10
C SER A 347 2.66 0.90 4.83
N VAL A 348 2.44 -0.40 4.85
CA VAL A 348 1.54 -1.07 3.90
C VAL A 348 0.22 -1.35 4.61
N SER A 349 -0.86 -0.74 4.13
CA SER A 349 -2.18 -0.78 4.79
C SER A 349 -3.18 -1.52 3.91
N LEU A 350 -3.90 -2.47 4.47
CA LEU A 350 -4.87 -3.35 3.79
C LEU A 350 -6.21 -3.35 4.49
N LEU A 351 -7.29 -3.23 3.72
CA LEU A 351 -8.63 -3.51 4.19
C LEU A 351 -9.08 -4.88 3.69
N LEU A 352 -9.36 -5.78 4.62
CA LEU A 352 -9.88 -7.12 4.36
C LEU A 352 -11.36 -7.17 4.78
N GLN A 353 -12.21 -7.81 3.99
CA GLN A 353 -13.61 -8.04 4.33
C GLN A 353 -13.86 -9.53 4.51
N PHE A 354 -14.46 -9.90 5.64
CA PHE A 354 -14.83 -11.27 5.95
C PHE A 354 -16.34 -11.39 6.13
N GLN A 355 -16.89 -12.47 5.59
CA GLN A 355 -18.26 -12.91 5.83
C GLN A 355 -18.23 -14.01 6.89
N LEU A 356 -18.93 -13.75 7.99
CA LEU A 356 -19.07 -14.66 9.10
C LEU A 356 -20.40 -15.42 9.01
N PRO A 357 -20.46 -16.69 9.44
CA PRO A 357 -21.65 -17.51 9.30
C PRO A 357 -22.77 -17.07 10.25
N ALA A 358 -24.00 -17.42 9.90
CA ALA A 358 -25.16 -17.23 10.76
C ALA A 358 -25.07 -18.07 12.06
N ASN A 359 -25.78 -17.62 13.08
CA ASN A 359 -25.99 -18.33 14.36
C ASN A 359 -24.70 -18.78 15.06
N MET A 360 -23.65 -17.97 15.00
CA MET A 360 -22.41 -18.27 15.71
C MET A 360 -22.67 -18.44 17.22
N PRO A 361 -22.04 -19.45 17.86
CA PRO A 361 -22.17 -19.68 19.29
C PRO A 361 -21.58 -18.51 20.09
N GLU A 362 -22.15 -18.23 21.26
CA GLU A 362 -21.63 -17.22 22.18
C GLU A 362 -20.21 -17.59 22.68
N GLY A 363 -19.37 -16.58 22.87
CA GLY A 363 -17.99 -16.72 23.32
C GLY A 363 -16.97 -16.15 22.34
N PHE A 364 -15.69 -16.26 22.67
CA PHE A 364 -14.62 -15.84 21.76
C PHE A 364 -14.41 -16.86 20.65
N ARG A 365 -14.34 -16.35 19.43
CA ARG A 365 -14.18 -17.14 18.23
C ARG A 365 -13.03 -16.61 17.39
N THR A 366 -12.16 -17.50 16.93
CA THR A 366 -11.15 -17.18 15.92
C THR A 366 -11.82 -16.97 14.57
N VAL A 367 -11.36 -15.97 13.84
CA VAL A 367 -11.91 -15.58 12.53
C VAL A 367 -10.92 -15.89 11.42
N ALA A 368 -9.65 -15.52 11.65
CA ALA A 368 -8.58 -15.77 10.71
C ALA A 368 -7.22 -15.70 11.41
N ARG A 369 -6.25 -16.41 10.84
CA ARG A 369 -4.82 -16.20 11.09
C ARG A 369 -4.21 -15.43 9.93
N LEU A 370 -3.50 -14.36 10.25
CA LEU A 370 -2.71 -13.57 9.31
C LEU A 370 -1.23 -13.83 9.55
N VAL A 371 -0.46 -14.08 8.50
CA VAL A 371 1.00 -14.23 8.56
C VAL A 371 1.63 -13.35 7.50
N ALA A 372 2.34 -12.29 7.91
CA ALA A 372 3.10 -11.48 6.99
C ALA A 372 4.55 -11.99 6.94
N MET A 373 5.08 -12.12 5.72
CA MET A 373 6.42 -12.64 5.43
C MET A 373 7.13 -11.67 4.49
N GLY A 374 8.44 -11.48 4.66
CA GLY A 374 9.24 -10.65 3.75
C GLY A 374 10.74 -10.86 3.95
N ASP A 375 11.51 -10.47 2.94
CA ASP A 375 12.97 -10.54 2.97
C ASP A 375 13.53 -9.20 3.44
N ILE A 376 14.31 -9.21 4.53
CA ILE A 376 14.85 -7.98 5.13
C ILE A 376 16.13 -7.53 4.42
N MET A 377 16.20 -6.26 4.05
CA MET A 377 17.31 -5.69 3.29
C MET A 377 18.46 -5.18 4.18
N GLN A 378 18.91 -5.96 5.17
CA GLN A 378 20.05 -5.62 6.06
C GLN A 378 21.13 -6.71 6.10
N ASN A 379 22.34 -6.40 5.65
CA ASN A 379 23.59 -7.21 5.66
C ASN A 379 23.53 -8.61 5.01
N ASP A 380 22.42 -9.33 5.08
CA ASP A 380 22.11 -10.59 4.40
C ASP A 380 20.58 -10.81 4.42
N PRO A 381 19.90 -11.12 3.29
CA PRO A 381 18.45 -11.31 3.28
C PRO A 381 17.99 -12.41 4.24
N GLN A 382 17.28 -12.03 5.29
CA GLN A 382 16.63 -12.97 6.21
C GLN A 382 15.13 -12.95 5.97
N ALA A 383 14.54 -14.14 5.78
CA ALA A 383 13.10 -14.30 5.77
C ALA A 383 12.58 -14.08 7.19
N PHE A 384 11.77 -13.04 7.38
CA PHE A 384 11.10 -12.77 8.64
C PHE A 384 9.60 -12.99 8.49
N GLN A 385 8.95 -13.46 9.56
CA GLN A 385 7.51 -13.60 9.61
C GLN A 385 6.94 -13.05 10.91
N VAL A 386 5.76 -12.43 10.83
CA VAL A 386 4.94 -12.01 11.97
C VAL A 386 3.55 -12.61 11.85
N VAL A 387 3.01 -13.10 12.96
CA VAL A 387 1.72 -13.80 13.01
C VAL A 387 0.74 -12.98 13.83
N SER A 388 -0.49 -12.86 13.35
CA SER A 388 -1.60 -12.25 14.09
C SER A 388 -2.83 -13.13 13.98
N ASP A 389 -3.22 -13.73 15.11
CA ASP A 389 -4.50 -14.42 15.25
C ASP A 389 -5.60 -13.39 15.53
N ILE A 390 -6.69 -13.46 14.79
CA ILE A 390 -7.83 -12.55 14.90
C ILE A 390 -8.98 -13.28 15.53
N SER A 391 -9.50 -12.73 16.63
CA SER A 391 -10.67 -13.28 17.30
C SER A 391 -11.63 -12.17 17.72
N LEU A 392 -12.90 -12.54 17.76
CA LEU A 392 -14.01 -11.66 18.12
C LEU A 392 -14.83 -12.32 19.21
N GLU A 393 -15.46 -11.50 20.04
CA GLU A 393 -16.47 -11.98 20.99
C GLU A 393 -17.84 -12.05 20.31
N VAL A 394 -18.52 -13.18 20.42
CA VAL A 394 -19.92 -13.33 20.00
C VAL A 394 -20.80 -13.25 21.24
N ALA A 395 -21.71 -12.29 21.27
CA ALA A 395 -22.61 -12.05 22.40
C ALA A 395 -24.06 -11.92 21.95
N LYS A 396 -25.03 -12.30 22.79
CA LYS A 396 -26.46 -12.09 22.49
C LYS A 396 -26.84 -10.61 22.38
N ASN A 397 -26.38 -9.81 23.35
CA ASN A 397 -26.65 -8.38 23.44
C ASN A 397 -25.32 -7.63 23.56
N PRO A 398 -24.57 -7.48 22.46
CA PRO A 398 -23.32 -6.72 22.50
C PRO A 398 -23.63 -5.24 22.81
N HIS A 399 -22.74 -4.59 23.56
CA HIS A 399 -22.78 -3.14 23.61
C HIS A 399 -22.47 -2.57 22.22
N PRO A 400 -23.15 -1.49 21.79
CA PRO A 400 -22.81 -0.81 20.54
C PRO A 400 -21.35 -0.37 20.60
N ASP A 401 -20.52 -0.96 19.75
CA ASP A 401 -19.13 -0.59 19.53
C ASP A 401 -19.10 0.25 18.25
N GLU A 402 -18.69 1.51 18.37
CA GLU A 402 -18.53 2.35 17.18
C GLU A 402 -17.30 1.86 16.39
N PRO A 403 -17.39 1.71 15.07
CA PRO A 403 -16.24 1.28 14.28
C PRO A 403 -15.06 2.22 14.51
N PRO A 404 -13.82 1.70 14.67
CA PRO A 404 -12.65 2.54 14.83
C PRO A 404 -12.52 3.56 13.70
N GLN A 405 -12.10 4.78 14.02
CA GLN A 405 -11.96 5.86 13.03
C GLN A 405 -11.09 5.43 11.83
N ALA A 406 -10.01 4.67 12.08
CA ALA A 406 -9.14 4.14 11.04
C ALA A 406 -9.89 3.22 10.03
N ILE A 407 -10.87 2.43 10.51
CA ILE A 407 -11.73 1.61 9.64
C ILE A 407 -12.67 2.50 8.82
N MET A 408 -13.24 3.53 9.43
CA MET A 408 -14.12 4.48 8.73
C MET A 408 -13.36 5.24 7.65
N ASP A 409 -12.13 5.67 7.94
CA ASP A 409 -11.25 6.33 6.99
C ASP A 409 -10.87 5.41 5.84
N ALA A 410 -10.52 4.16 6.14
CA ALA A 410 -10.25 3.10 5.15
C ALA A 410 -11.44 2.83 4.24
N LEU A 411 -12.64 2.65 4.81
CA LEU A 411 -13.87 2.42 4.05
C LEU A 411 -14.22 3.60 3.16
N SER A 412 -14.00 4.82 3.64
CA SER A 412 -14.24 6.00 2.83
C SER A 412 -13.20 6.15 1.71
N LYS A 413 -11.92 5.83 1.94
CA LYS A 413 -10.89 5.76 0.89
C LYS A 413 -11.28 4.73 -0.19
N LEU A 414 -11.71 3.55 0.23
CA LEU A 414 -12.24 2.51 -0.67
C LEU A 414 -13.46 3.00 -1.45
N THR A 415 -14.37 3.74 -0.80
CA THR A 415 -15.57 4.28 -1.43
C THR A 415 -15.23 5.27 -2.54
N LEU A 416 -14.30 6.20 -2.29
CA LEU A 416 -13.81 7.16 -3.31
C LEU A 416 -13.23 6.41 -4.52
N TYR A 417 -12.38 5.41 -4.27
CA TYR A 417 -11.79 4.58 -5.32
C TYR A 417 -12.86 3.85 -6.13
N ARG A 418 -13.79 3.16 -5.47
CA ARG A 418 -14.88 2.43 -6.14
C ARG A 418 -15.82 3.34 -6.92
N MET A 419 -16.10 4.55 -6.43
CA MET A 419 -16.90 5.54 -7.16
C MET A 419 -16.20 5.95 -8.46
N GLN A 420 -14.88 6.20 -8.42
CA GLN A 420 -14.11 6.53 -9.62
C GLN A 420 -14.05 5.36 -10.61
N GLU A 421 -13.78 4.14 -10.15
CA GLU A 421 -13.76 2.95 -11.02
C GLU A 421 -15.14 2.67 -11.63
N ARG A 422 -16.22 2.81 -10.85
CA ARG A 422 -17.58 2.65 -11.37
C ARG A 422 -17.93 3.73 -12.37
N ALA A 423 -17.56 4.99 -12.13
CA ALA A 423 -17.77 6.06 -13.11
C ALA A 423 -17.05 5.73 -14.44
N GLN A 424 -15.83 5.20 -14.38
CA GLN A 424 -15.10 4.76 -15.56
C GLN A 424 -15.79 3.58 -16.27
N HIS A 425 -16.24 2.58 -15.52
CA HIS A 425 -16.99 1.44 -16.08
C HIS A 425 -18.28 1.88 -16.77
N GLU A 426 -19.08 2.75 -16.15
CA GLU A 426 -20.31 3.28 -16.75
C GLU A 426 -20.00 4.06 -18.04
N LEU A 427 -18.86 4.76 -18.13
CA LEU A 427 -18.42 5.41 -19.37
C LEU A 427 -18.06 4.41 -20.47
N GLU A 428 -17.31 3.36 -20.12
CA GLU A 428 -16.97 2.28 -21.06
C GLU A 428 -18.24 1.57 -21.58
N ALA A 429 -19.27 1.47 -20.74
CA ALA A 429 -20.58 0.94 -21.09
C ALA A 429 -21.47 1.95 -21.88
N GLY A 430 -21.04 3.20 -22.04
CA GLY A 430 -21.81 4.26 -22.72
C GLY A 430 -22.88 4.94 -21.85
N ASN A 431 -22.96 4.63 -20.56
CA ASN A 431 -23.91 5.20 -19.60
C ASN A 431 -23.42 6.55 -19.05
N VAL A 432 -23.32 7.54 -19.93
CA VAL A 432 -22.74 8.87 -19.65
C VAL A 432 -23.44 9.60 -18.48
N ASP A 433 -24.76 9.52 -18.39
CA ASP A 433 -25.52 10.23 -17.36
C ASP A 433 -25.22 9.70 -15.95
N GLU A 434 -25.13 8.37 -15.81
CA GLU A 434 -24.79 7.74 -14.54
C GLU A 434 -23.33 7.99 -14.16
N ALA A 435 -22.41 7.93 -15.12
CA ALA A 435 -21.02 8.31 -14.89
C ALA A 435 -20.87 9.76 -14.42
N THR A 436 -21.62 10.69 -15.03
CA THR A 436 -21.64 12.10 -14.62
C THR A 436 -22.11 12.26 -13.18
N ARG A 437 -23.21 11.59 -12.81
CA ARG A 437 -23.74 11.59 -11.44
C ARG A 437 -22.73 11.04 -10.43
N LEU A 438 -22.04 9.95 -10.77
CA LEU A 438 -20.99 9.38 -9.92
C LEU A 438 -19.81 10.34 -9.72
N LEU A 439 -19.39 11.06 -10.77
CA LEU A 439 -18.32 12.06 -10.66
C LEU A 439 -18.74 13.28 -9.82
N GLU A 440 -19.97 13.77 -9.96
CA GLU A 440 -20.52 14.85 -9.10
C GLU A 440 -20.56 14.42 -7.62
N HIS A 441 -20.97 13.18 -7.36
CA HIS A 441 -20.96 12.59 -6.02
C HIS A 441 -19.54 12.46 -5.47
N LEU A 442 -18.59 11.99 -6.29
CA LEU A 442 -17.18 11.88 -5.93
C LEU A 442 -16.61 13.26 -5.56
N ALA A 443 -16.89 14.29 -6.36
CA ALA A 443 -16.43 15.65 -6.07
C ALA A 443 -16.99 16.19 -4.75
N THR A 444 -18.26 15.93 -4.46
CA THR A 444 -18.89 16.32 -3.18
C THR A 444 -18.16 15.67 -2.00
N ARG A 445 -17.87 14.37 -2.07
CA ARG A 445 -17.10 13.66 -1.03
C ARG A 445 -15.67 14.18 -0.87
N LEU A 446 -15.03 14.58 -1.97
CA LEU A 446 -13.71 15.19 -1.95
C LEU A 446 -13.71 16.57 -1.26
N LEU A 447 -14.76 17.38 -1.47
CA LEU A 447 -14.94 18.66 -0.78
C LEU A 447 -15.16 18.48 0.72
N GLU A 448 -16.01 17.53 1.12
CA GLU A 448 -16.27 17.19 2.53
C GLU A 448 -14.97 16.83 3.28
N ARG A 449 -13.96 16.32 2.55
CA ARG A 449 -12.65 15.91 3.08
C ARG A 449 -11.54 16.97 2.92
N GLY A 450 -11.85 18.14 2.38
CA GLY A 450 -10.88 19.22 2.21
C GLY A 450 -9.99 19.11 0.97
N HIS A 451 -10.22 18.15 0.07
CA HIS A 451 -9.47 18.01 -1.19
C HIS A 451 -10.02 18.91 -2.30
N SER A 452 -10.07 20.23 -2.06
CA SER A 452 -10.76 21.20 -2.93
C SER A 452 -10.22 21.26 -4.36
N ALA A 453 -8.91 21.11 -4.55
CA ALA A 453 -8.30 21.11 -5.87
C ALA A 453 -8.77 19.93 -6.71
N LEU A 454 -8.75 18.70 -6.16
CA LEU A 454 -9.21 17.53 -6.89
C LEU A 454 -10.72 17.55 -7.10
N ALA A 455 -11.50 18.01 -6.11
CA ALA A 455 -12.93 18.15 -6.27
C ALA A 455 -13.29 19.09 -7.43
N THR A 456 -12.57 20.21 -7.57
CA THR A 456 -12.77 21.17 -8.65
C THR A 456 -12.46 20.54 -10.01
N THR A 457 -11.34 19.81 -10.13
CA THR A 457 -11.01 19.03 -11.33
C THR A 457 -12.10 18.02 -11.66
N THR A 458 -12.61 17.31 -10.65
CA THR A 458 -13.68 16.30 -10.80
C THR A 458 -14.99 16.92 -11.28
N LEU A 459 -15.39 18.07 -10.74
CA LEU A 459 -16.58 18.81 -11.20
C LEU A 459 -16.43 19.34 -12.63
N ASN A 460 -15.23 19.80 -12.98
CA ASN A 460 -14.95 20.27 -14.34
C ASN A 460 -15.08 19.12 -15.35
N GLU A 461 -14.53 17.95 -15.04
CA GLU A 461 -14.67 16.76 -15.88
C GLU A 461 -16.12 16.27 -15.97
N ALA A 462 -16.87 16.24 -14.85
CA ALA A 462 -18.29 15.91 -14.86
C ALA A 462 -19.09 16.88 -15.76
N SER A 463 -18.80 18.19 -15.66
CA SER A 463 -19.44 19.21 -16.49
C SER A 463 -19.10 19.09 -17.96
N GLN A 464 -17.84 18.74 -18.29
CA GLN A 464 -17.43 18.47 -19.65
C GLN A 464 -18.13 17.24 -20.20
N LEU A 465 -18.10 16.13 -19.46
CA LEU A 465 -18.74 14.87 -19.82
C LEU A 465 -20.23 15.05 -20.15
N LYS A 466 -20.94 15.83 -19.33
CA LYS A 466 -22.35 16.19 -19.56
C LYS A 466 -22.58 16.92 -20.89
N ARG A 467 -21.60 17.72 -21.34
CA ARG A 467 -21.68 18.51 -22.58
C ARG A 467 -21.21 17.75 -23.81
N THR A 468 -20.10 17.03 -23.71
CA THR A 468 -19.41 16.40 -24.86
C THR A 468 -19.73 14.92 -25.00
N ARG A 469 -20.41 14.31 -24.01
CA ARG A 469 -20.66 12.87 -23.88
C ARG A 469 -19.39 12.00 -23.94
N THR A 470 -18.24 12.61 -23.74
CA THR A 470 -16.91 11.99 -23.82
C THR A 470 -16.01 12.64 -22.78
N LEU A 471 -15.22 11.85 -22.06
CA LEU A 471 -14.10 12.39 -21.28
C LEU A 471 -12.90 12.62 -22.19
N THR A 472 -12.04 13.55 -21.79
CA THR A 472 -10.71 13.66 -22.39
C THR A 472 -9.79 12.58 -21.81
N ASP A 473 -8.86 12.03 -22.62
CA ASP A 473 -7.86 11.06 -22.14
C ASP A 473 -7.01 11.64 -20.98
N ALA A 474 -6.76 12.96 -21.04
CA ALA A 474 -6.12 13.72 -19.97
C ALA A 474 -6.94 13.73 -18.68
N GLY A 475 -8.24 13.99 -18.77
CA GLY A 475 -9.18 14.02 -17.65
C GLY A 475 -9.32 12.67 -16.96
N GLN A 476 -9.49 11.59 -17.73
CA GLN A 476 -9.56 10.22 -17.21
C GLN A 476 -8.32 9.86 -16.38
N LYS A 477 -7.13 10.06 -16.97
CA LYS A 477 -5.86 9.76 -16.28
C LYS A 477 -5.68 10.63 -15.04
N THR A 478 -5.96 11.92 -15.15
CA THR A 478 -5.83 12.83 -14.00
C THR A 478 -6.73 12.40 -12.85
N LEU A 479 -7.99 12.02 -13.11
CA LEU A 479 -8.90 11.53 -12.08
C LEU A 479 -8.44 10.23 -11.45
N LYS A 480 -8.04 9.24 -12.26
CA LYS A 480 -7.55 7.94 -11.79
C LYS A 480 -6.31 8.07 -10.91
N TYR A 481 -5.28 8.75 -11.42
CA TYR A 481 -4.00 8.86 -10.71
C TYR A 481 -4.04 9.85 -9.54
N SER A 482 -4.85 10.91 -9.61
CA SER A 482 -4.99 11.84 -8.48
C SER A 482 -5.81 11.23 -7.34
N THR A 483 -6.85 10.44 -7.65
CA THR A 483 -7.59 9.68 -6.61
C THR A 483 -6.67 8.66 -5.94
N ARG A 484 -5.79 7.99 -6.71
CA ARG A 484 -4.74 7.12 -6.15
C ARG A 484 -3.75 7.89 -5.26
N ALA A 485 -3.32 9.08 -5.69
CA ALA A 485 -2.38 9.92 -4.95
C ALA A 485 -2.98 10.53 -3.67
N LEU A 486 -4.29 10.81 -3.63
CA LEU A 486 -4.95 11.29 -2.41
C LEU A 486 -4.86 10.28 -1.27
N VAL A 487 -5.07 9.00 -1.58
CA VAL A 487 -4.96 7.94 -0.57
C VAL A 487 -3.54 7.85 0.01
N ARG A 488 -2.53 8.25 -0.77
CA ARG A 488 -1.11 8.31 -0.39
C ARG A 488 -0.76 9.54 0.46
N LEU A 489 -1.36 10.71 0.18
CA LEU A 489 -1.04 11.99 0.85
C LEU A 489 -1.53 12.08 2.30
N ASP A 490 -2.63 11.41 2.66
CA ASP A 490 -3.16 11.42 4.02
C ASP A 490 -2.17 10.85 5.06
N GLU A 491 -1.25 9.96 4.65
CA GLU A 491 -0.24 9.36 5.53
C GLU A 491 1.00 10.25 5.73
N GLU A 492 1.40 11.07 4.74
CA GLU A 492 2.53 12.00 4.90
C GLU A 492 2.21 13.08 5.95
N ILE A 493 0.97 13.57 5.96
CA ILE A 493 0.50 14.53 6.96
C ILE A 493 0.41 13.87 8.35
N ALA A 494 -0.09 12.63 8.44
CA ALA A 494 -0.12 11.90 9.71
C ALA A 494 1.29 11.65 10.27
N SER A 495 2.26 11.29 9.43
CA SER A 495 3.65 11.06 9.84
C SER A 495 4.36 12.33 10.35
N LEU A 496 4.01 13.51 9.82
CA LEU A 496 4.54 14.80 10.26
C LEU A 496 3.89 15.32 11.55
N MET A 497 2.69 14.82 11.89
CA MET A 497 1.98 15.19 13.12
C MET A 497 2.39 14.32 14.32
N ASP A 498 2.88 13.10 14.10
CA ASP A 498 3.46 12.24 15.15
C ASP A 498 4.90 12.62 15.53
N GLU A 499 5.56 13.52 14.78
CA GLU A 499 6.91 14.04 15.06
C GLU A 499 6.93 15.36 15.88
N ASN A 500 5.76 15.92 16.26
CA ASN A 500 5.63 17.09 17.14
C ASN A 500 4.89 16.75 18.44
#